data_AF-A0A8C9ASK2-F1
#
_entry.id   AF-A0A8C9ASK2-F1
#
_cell.length_a   1.000
_cell.length_b   1.000
_cell.length_c   1.000
_cell.angle_alpha   90.00
_cell.angle_beta   90.00
_cell.angle_gamma   90.00
#
_symmetry.space_group_name_H-M   'P 1'
#
loop_
_entity.id
_entity.type
_entity.pdbx_description
1 polymer ?
#
loop_
_entity_poly.entity_id
_entity_poly.type
_entity_poly.pdbx_seq_one_letter_code
_entity_poly.pdbx_strand_id
1 'polypeptide(L)'
;MIIAPCSLKLLGSRVPPASASQVAGTTGAFKACVLVFASLCAWYGGYLLAELIPDAPLSSTVYNIRSIIKKPVLKAPAPRRQKCDHWTACPPNTYAYRLLSGGGRNNYAKVCFEDELLIGQKIGNAATGINIAIVNYNSGPMTEFIQSAPPKSLLLMVTHDNGSTRLKEDAKNAIEALGSKEIRNMRSRSSWVFIAAKGFELPAEIQREKINHSDDKKNGYSGWPAEIQIEGCIPKEPS
;
A
#
# COMPACT_ATOMS: atom_id res chain seq x y z
N MET A 1 30.49 -18.56 -38.92
CA MET A 1 31.07 -19.77 -39.56
C MET A 1 29.94 -20.69 -39.98
N ILE A 2 29.52 -20.61 -41.25
CA ILE A 2 29.07 -21.73 -42.10
C ILE A 2 29.53 -21.37 -43.51
N ILE A 3 30.13 -22.34 -44.19
CA ILE A 3 30.89 -22.26 -45.44
C ILE A 3 30.15 -23.05 -46.53
N ALA A 4 30.39 -22.65 -47.79
CA ALA A 4 30.43 -23.46 -49.03
C ALA A 4 29.10 -23.77 -49.76
N PRO A 5 29.15 -24.21 -51.04
CA PRO A 5 30.18 -24.01 -52.09
C PRO A 5 29.54 -23.66 -53.47
N CYS A 6 30.33 -23.27 -54.46
CA CYS A 6 30.14 -23.85 -55.80
C CYS A 6 31.43 -23.77 -56.63
N SER A 7 32.07 -24.92 -56.79
CA SER A 7 33.14 -25.16 -57.75
C SER A 7 32.51 -25.56 -59.08
N LEU A 8 32.96 -24.97 -60.19
CA LEU A 8 32.92 -25.69 -61.46
C LEU A 8 34.21 -25.51 -62.26
N LYS A 9 34.67 -26.68 -62.71
CA LYS A 9 35.95 -27.07 -63.30
C LYS A 9 36.31 -26.35 -64.61
N LEU A 10 37.61 -26.06 -64.70
CA LEU A 10 38.41 -26.08 -65.92
C LEU A 10 38.50 -27.50 -66.52
N LEU A 11 38.38 -27.60 -67.84
CA LEU A 11 39.11 -28.49 -68.76
C LEU A 11 38.49 -28.28 -70.15
N GLY A 12 39.14 -27.53 -71.04
CA GLY A 12 40.14 -28.07 -71.97
C GLY A 12 39.45 -28.24 -73.33
N SER A 13 40.02 -27.93 -74.49
CA SER A 13 41.40 -27.77 -74.89
C SER A 13 41.40 -27.47 -76.41
N ARG A 14 42.58 -27.08 -76.91
CA ARG A 14 43.04 -27.09 -78.32
C ARG A 14 42.60 -25.87 -79.15
N VAL A 15 43.47 -25.14 -79.84
CA VAL A 15 44.89 -25.25 -80.22
C VAL A 15 45.32 -23.81 -80.67
N PRO A 16 46.61 -23.42 -80.53
CA PRO A 16 47.15 -22.07 -80.83
C PRO A 16 47.58 -21.96 -82.32
N PRO A 17 48.33 -20.94 -82.84
CA PRO A 17 48.91 -19.72 -82.22
C PRO A 17 48.72 -18.42 -83.05
N ALA A 18 49.29 -17.34 -82.51
CA ALA A 18 49.80 -16.14 -83.20
C ALA A 18 48.80 -15.17 -83.88
N SER A 19 48.68 -13.97 -83.31
CA SER A 19 49.37 -12.77 -83.83
C SER A 19 49.03 -11.55 -82.99
N ALA A 20 50.07 -10.79 -82.64
CA ALA A 20 49.98 -9.54 -81.92
C ALA A 20 49.20 -8.48 -82.71
N SER A 21 48.41 -7.68 -81.99
CA SER A 21 48.04 -6.34 -82.42
C SER A 21 47.97 -5.46 -81.17
N GLN A 22 49.00 -4.66 -80.99
CA GLN A 22 49.05 -3.58 -80.00
C GLN A 22 48.03 -2.51 -80.38
N VAL A 23 47.20 -2.09 -79.43
CA VAL A 23 46.69 -0.71 -79.39
C VAL A 23 46.83 -0.17 -77.97
N ALA A 24 47.87 0.65 -77.84
CA ALA A 24 48.07 1.82 -76.98
C ALA A 24 47.13 2.03 -75.78
N GLY A 25 47.74 2.10 -74.60
CA GLY A 25 47.11 2.48 -73.35
C GLY A 25 46.74 3.96 -73.29
N THR A 26 45.47 4.24 -72.98
CA THR A 26 45.00 5.53 -72.45
C THR A 26 43.81 5.37 -71.49
N THR A 27 43.03 4.28 -71.55
CA THR A 27 41.81 4.09 -70.73
C THR A 27 42.08 3.76 -69.25
N GLY A 28 43.19 3.07 -68.94
CA GLY A 28 43.53 2.67 -67.57
C GLY A 28 44.00 3.83 -66.69
N ALA A 29 44.83 4.71 -67.24
CA ALA A 29 45.35 5.89 -66.53
C ALA A 29 44.24 6.89 -66.20
N PHE A 30 43.30 7.11 -67.12
CA PHE A 30 42.16 8.01 -66.88
C PHE A 30 41.24 7.52 -65.74
N LYS A 31 40.94 6.22 -65.69
CA LYS A 31 40.15 5.62 -64.59
C LYS A 31 40.86 5.75 -63.24
N ALA A 32 42.17 5.55 -63.20
CA ALA A 32 42.96 5.72 -61.99
C ALA A 32 42.93 7.17 -61.49
N CYS A 33 43.10 8.15 -62.40
CA CYS A 33 43.01 9.58 -62.05
C CYS A 33 41.63 9.96 -61.51
N VAL A 34 40.55 9.45 -62.10
CA VAL A 34 39.17 9.71 -61.64
C VAL A 34 38.92 9.12 -60.24
N LEU A 35 39.42 7.91 -59.96
CA LEU A 35 39.29 7.28 -58.64
C LEU A 35 40.05 8.05 -57.54
N VAL A 36 41.27 8.50 -57.85
CA VAL A 36 42.06 9.31 -56.91
C VAL A 36 41.36 10.66 -56.65
N PHE A 37 40.87 11.32 -57.70
CA PHE A 37 40.13 12.57 -57.55
C PHE A 37 38.84 12.39 -56.73
N ALA A 38 38.05 11.35 -57.01
CA ALA A 38 36.85 11.05 -56.24
C ALA A 38 37.17 10.75 -54.76
N SER A 39 38.27 10.04 -54.49
CA SER A 39 38.72 9.78 -53.12
C SER A 39 39.14 11.06 -52.38
N LEU A 40 39.83 11.97 -53.07
CA LEU A 40 40.24 13.24 -52.48
C LEU A 40 39.02 14.14 -52.24
N CYS A 41 38.06 14.19 -53.17
CA CYS A 41 36.81 14.92 -52.99
C CYS A 41 35.96 14.34 -51.86
N ALA A 42 35.91 13.02 -51.68
CA ALA A 42 35.20 12.41 -50.56
C ALA A 42 35.85 12.78 -49.20
N TRP A 43 37.19 12.78 -49.14
CA TRP A 43 37.92 13.16 -47.93
C TRP A 43 37.74 14.63 -47.58
N TYR A 44 37.92 15.53 -48.57
CA TYR A 44 37.76 16.97 -48.38
C TYR A 44 36.30 17.37 -48.15
N GLY A 45 35.36 16.70 -48.82
CA GLY A 45 33.93 16.90 -48.64
C GLY A 45 33.48 16.51 -47.22
N GLY A 46 34.00 15.42 -46.67
CA GLY A 46 33.74 15.02 -45.29
C GLY A 46 34.28 16.01 -44.26
N TYR A 47 35.49 16.54 -44.49
CA TYR A 47 36.09 17.58 -43.64
C TYR A 47 35.28 18.88 -43.67
N LEU A 48 34.90 19.34 -44.87
CA LEU A 48 34.07 20.54 -45.05
C LEU A 48 32.68 20.38 -44.41
N LEU A 49 32.08 19.19 -44.55
CA LEU A 49 30.78 18.89 -43.95
C LEU A 49 30.86 18.89 -42.41
N ALA A 50 31.98 18.43 -41.83
CA ALA A 50 32.19 18.46 -40.39
C ALA A 50 32.36 19.89 -39.85
N GLU A 51 33.00 20.80 -40.60
CA GLU A 51 33.08 22.23 -40.25
C GLU A 51 31.74 22.98 -40.46
N LEU A 52 30.89 22.51 -41.38
CA LEU A 52 29.60 23.14 -41.70
C LEU A 52 28.43 22.67 -40.81
N ILE A 53 28.62 21.65 -39.96
CA ILE A 53 27.62 21.23 -38.96
C ILE A 53 27.85 22.09 -37.70
N PRO A 54 27.01 23.10 -37.41
CA PRO A 54 27.13 23.83 -36.16
C PRO A 54 26.85 22.87 -34.98
N ASP A 55 27.68 22.89 -33.93
CA ASP A 55 27.48 22.13 -32.69
C ASP A 55 26.26 22.59 -31.86
N ALA A 56 25.64 23.71 -32.25
CA ALA A 56 24.58 24.38 -31.52
C ALA A 56 23.23 23.61 -31.38
N PRO A 57 22.70 22.87 -32.38
CA PRO A 57 21.40 22.22 -32.28
C PRO A 57 21.46 20.87 -31.54
N LEU A 58 22.64 20.24 -31.47
CA LEU A 58 22.84 18.97 -30.74
C LEU A 58 22.80 19.19 -29.23
N SER A 59 23.41 20.27 -28.74
CA SER A 59 23.42 20.61 -27.31
C SER A 59 22.00 20.89 -26.77
N SER A 60 21.19 21.65 -27.52
CA SER A 60 19.79 21.94 -27.15
C SER A 60 18.92 20.67 -27.10
N THR A 61 19.08 19.78 -28.06
CA THR A 61 18.30 18.53 -28.13
C THR A 61 18.69 17.57 -26.99
N VAL A 62 19.98 17.44 -26.69
CA VAL A 62 20.48 16.65 -25.56
C VAL A 62 20.05 17.23 -24.21
N TYR A 63 19.98 18.56 -24.09
CA TYR A 63 19.51 19.24 -22.88
C TYR A 63 18.02 19.01 -22.64
N ASN A 64 17.20 19.12 -23.69
CA ASN A 64 15.76 18.86 -23.63
C ASN A 64 15.46 17.39 -23.30
N ILE A 65 16.21 16.43 -23.87
CA ILE A 65 16.04 15.00 -23.55
C ILE A 65 16.47 14.68 -22.11
N ARG A 66 17.54 15.30 -21.59
CA ARG A 66 17.94 15.15 -20.17
C ARG A 66 16.86 15.63 -19.19
N SER A 67 16.11 16.68 -19.54
CA SER A 67 15.02 17.18 -18.69
C SER A 67 13.83 16.22 -18.60
N ILE A 68 13.55 15.47 -19.67
CA ILE A 68 12.47 14.47 -19.72
C ILE A 68 12.84 13.20 -18.94
N ILE A 69 14.14 12.82 -18.92
CA ILE A 69 14.63 11.68 -18.12
C ILE A 69 14.67 12.03 -16.62
N LYS A 70 14.84 13.32 -16.28
CA LYS A 70 14.69 13.85 -14.91
C LYS A 70 13.24 14.15 -14.54
N LYS A 71 12.25 13.35 -14.98
CA LYS A 71 10.92 13.39 -14.36
C LYS A 71 11.14 13.20 -12.85
N PRO A 72 10.81 14.18 -11.99
CA PRO A 72 10.92 13.99 -10.57
C PRO A 72 10.03 12.80 -10.25
N VAL A 73 10.59 11.77 -9.64
CA VAL A 73 9.79 10.69 -9.07
C VAL A 73 8.82 11.37 -8.14
N LEU A 74 7.55 11.48 -8.56
CA LEU A 74 6.46 11.97 -7.73
C LEU A 74 6.34 10.96 -6.58
N LYS A 75 7.09 11.22 -5.50
CA LYS A 75 6.89 10.50 -4.25
C LYS A 75 5.49 10.87 -3.81
N ALA A 76 4.60 9.87 -3.80
CA ALA A 76 3.33 10.04 -3.13
C ALA A 76 3.60 10.61 -1.73
N PRO A 77 2.89 11.66 -1.29
CA PRO A 77 3.03 12.16 0.06
C PRO A 77 2.82 11.00 1.02
N ALA A 78 3.57 10.98 2.13
CA ALA A 78 3.41 9.95 3.14
C ALA A 78 1.92 9.85 3.52
N PRO A 79 1.35 8.63 3.59
CA PRO A 79 -0.07 8.46 3.90
C PRO A 79 -0.37 9.18 5.22
N ARG A 80 -1.39 10.04 5.20
CA ARG A 80 -1.79 10.76 6.41
C ARG A 80 -2.35 9.76 7.41
N ARG A 81 -1.78 9.72 8.60
CA ARG A 81 -2.31 8.96 9.73
C ARG A 81 -3.73 9.48 10.04
N GLN A 82 -4.70 8.57 10.07
CA GLN A 82 -6.07 8.88 10.47
C GLN A 82 -6.24 8.71 11.98
N LYS A 83 -7.30 9.30 12.55
CA LYS A 83 -7.62 9.15 13.98
C LYS A 83 -7.80 7.66 14.31
N CYS A 84 -7.27 7.23 15.47
CA CYS A 84 -7.31 5.84 15.91
C CYS A 84 -6.71 4.84 14.89
N ASP A 85 -5.82 5.32 14.02
CA ASP A 85 -5.17 4.54 12.96
C ASP A 85 -6.18 3.82 12.04
N HIS A 86 -7.31 4.47 11.75
CA HIS A 86 -8.28 4.00 10.77
C HIS A 86 -7.66 3.89 9.37
N TRP A 87 -8.19 2.98 8.57
CA TRP A 87 -7.79 2.86 7.16
C TRP A 87 -8.24 4.06 6.32
N THR A 88 -9.47 4.53 6.56
CA THR A 88 -10.09 5.65 5.85
C THR A 88 -10.46 6.75 6.84
N ALA A 89 -10.37 8.02 6.41
CA ALA A 89 -10.84 9.14 7.22
C ALA A 89 -12.34 9.04 7.50
N CYS A 90 -12.74 9.34 8.72
CA CYS A 90 -14.16 9.48 9.07
C CYS A 90 -14.79 10.71 8.38
N PRO A 91 -16.10 10.67 8.03
CA PRO A 91 -16.83 11.83 7.52
C PRO A 91 -16.79 13.02 8.48
N PRO A 92 -16.97 14.27 7.99
CA PRO A 92 -17.08 15.43 8.88
C PRO A 92 -18.25 15.28 9.85
N ASN A 93 -18.15 15.93 11.02
CA ASN A 93 -19.14 15.86 12.10
C ASN A 93 -19.41 14.43 12.61
N THR A 94 -18.37 13.61 12.70
CA THR A 94 -18.44 12.29 13.34
C THR A 94 -17.33 12.13 14.38
N TYR A 95 -17.53 11.22 15.32
CA TYR A 95 -16.53 10.71 16.25
C TYR A 95 -15.92 9.42 15.71
N ALA A 96 -14.60 9.33 15.64
CA ALA A 96 -13.87 8.11 15.31
C ALA A 96 -13.67 7.24 16.56
N TYR A 97 -13.92 5.94 16.46
CA TYR A 97 -13.61 4.99 17.53
C TYR A 97 -12.93 3.74 16.98
N ARG A 98 -12.12 3.10 17.83
CA ARG A 98 -11.54 1.78 17.57
C ARG A 98 -11.47 0.98 18.86
N LEU A 99 -12.06 -0.21 18.82
CA LEU A 99 -12.09 -1.16 19.91
C LEU A 99 -11.31 -2.40 19.51
N LEU A 100 -10.38 -2.81 20.35
CA LEU A 100 -9.55 -4.00 20.16
C LEU A 100 -9.58 -4.83 21.45
N SER A 101 -9.99 -6.09 21.35
CA SER A 101 -9.89 -7.01 22.49
C SER A 101 -8.43 -7.37 22.78
N GLY A 102 -8.18 -7.94 23.95
CA GLY A 102 -6.91 -8.58 24.23
C GLY A 102 -6.70 -9.84 23.39
N GLY A 103 -5.44 -10.14 23.10
CA GLY A 103 -5.00 -11.37 22.43
C GLY A 103 -4.06 -12.15 23.35
N GLY A 104 -4.59 -13.15 24.04
CA GLY A 104 -3.84 -13.81 25.12
C GLY A 104 -3.53 -12.87 26.29
N ARG A 105 -2.40 -13.11 26.96
CA ARG A 105 -1.96 -12.32 28.15
C ARG A 105 -1.08 -11.12 27.81
N ASN A 106 -0.37 -11.17 26.67
CA ASN A 106 0.65 -10.18 26.34
C ASN A 106 0.11 -9.06 25.44
N ASN A 107 -0.95 -9.33 24.68
CA ASN A 107 -1.60 -8.31 23.85
C ASN A 107 -2.79 -7.73 24.61
N TYR A 108 -2.60 -6.52 25.12
CA TYR A 108 -3.60 -5.81 25.91
C TYR A 108 -4.73 -5.28 25.04
N ALA A 109 -5.94 -5.29 25.60
CA ALA A 109 -7.08 -4.64 24.97
C ALA A 109 -6.83 -3.13 24.82
N LYS A 110 -7.40 -2.53 23.78
CA LYS A 110 -7.26 -1.10 23.50
C LYS A 110 -8.62 -0.49 23.16
N VAL A 111 -8.90 0.66 23.76
CA VAL A 111 -10.03 1.52 23.42
C VAL A 111 -9.48 2.86 22.98
N CYS A 112 -9.73 3.23 21.74
CA CYS A 112 -9.40 4.54 21.19
C CYS A 112 -10.68 5.28 20.80
N PHE A 113 -10.75 6.55 21.15
CA PHE A 113 -11.85 7.45 20.79
C PHE A 113 -11.27 8.82 20.43
N GLU A 114 -11.59 9.35 19.24
CA GLU A 114 -11.08 10.64 18.75
C GLU A 114 -9.54 10.78 18.76
N ASP A 115 -8.82 9.69 18.47
CA ASP A 115 -7.34 9.58 18.55
C ASP A 115 -6.76 9.62 19.97
N GLU A 116 -7.62 9.67 20.98
CA GLU A 116 -7.25 9.50 22.38
C GLU A 116 -7.36 8.02 22.77
N LEU A 117 -6.28 7.47 23.29
CA LEU A 117 -6.32 6.14 23.91
C LEU A 117 -6.99 6.29 25.27
N LEU A 118 -8.12 5.61 25.49
CA LEU A 118 -8.84 5.63 26.76
C LEU A 118 -8.47 4.42 27.63
N ILE A 119 -8.27 3.26 27.01
CA ILE A 119 -7.83 2.04 27.68
C ILE A 119 -6.69 1.43 26.88
N GLY A 120 -5.62 1.03 27.57
CA GLY A 120 -4.55 0.26 26.95
C GLY A 120 -3.30 0.14 27.80
N GLN A 121 -2.37 -0.71 27.36
CA GLN A 121 -1.09 -0.93 28.04
C GLN A 121 -0.28 0.35 28.21
N LYS A 122 -0.32 1.26 27.23
CA LYS A 122 0.43 2.53 27.27
C LYS A 122 0.00 3.44 28.43
N ILE A 123 -1.27 3.36 28.84
CA ILE A 123 -1.84 4.11 29.96
C ILE A 123 -1.72 3.31 31.27
N GLY A 124 -1.60 1.98 31.17
CA GLY A 124 -1.47 1.08 32.31
C GLY A 124 -2.79 0.78 33.02
N ASN A 125 -3.94 1.08 32.38
CA ASN A 125 -5.27 0.88 32.95
C ASN A 125 -6.03 -0.33 32.36
N ALA A 126 -5.46 -1.05 31.41
CA ALA A 126 -6.06 -2.27 30.87
C ALA A 126 -5.81 -3.46 31.81
N ALA A 127 -6.87 -4.12 32.26
CA ALA A 127 -6.82 -5.24 33.20
C ALA A 127 -7.58 -6.47 32.69
N THR A 128 -7.31 -7.64 33.27
CA THR A 128 -8.06 -8.88 32.98
C THR A 128 -9.54 -8.70 33.31
N GLY A 129 -10.41 -9.03 32.37
CA GLY A 129 -11.86 -8.85 32.52
C GLY A 129 -12.48 -8.09 31.36
N ILE A 130 -13.66 -7.52 31.61
CA ILE A 130 -14.31 -6.56 30.72
C ILE A 130 -13.84 -5.17 31.16
N ASN A 131 -13.17 -4.46 30.26
CA ASN A 131 -12.73 -3.08 30.44
C ASN A 131 -13.76 -2.18 29.78
N ILE A 132 -14.22 -1.15 30.49
CA ILE A 132 -15.29 -0.25 30.03
C ILE A 132 -14.77 1.19 30.08
N ALA A 133 -14.88 1.89 28.95
CA ALA A 133 -14.73 3.34 28.89
C ALA A 133 -16.09 3.99 28.64
N ILE A 134 -16.35 5.08 29.34
CA ILE A 134 -17.56 5.88 29.17
C ILE A 134 -17.16 7.21 28.54
N VAL A 135 -17.92 7.66 27.56
CA VAL A 135 -17.65 8.91 26.87
C VAL A 135 -18.95 9.67 26.80
N ASN A 136 -18.93 10.91 27.27
CA ASN A 136 -20.06 11.79 27.08
C ASN A 136 -20.14 12.16 25.59
N TYR A 137 -21.28 11.91 24.98
CA TYR A 137 -21.49 12.10 23.56
C TYR A 137 -21.32 13.56 23.12
N ASN A 138 -21.54 14.52 24.03
CA ASN A 138 -21.45 15.95 23.75
C ASN A 138 -20.11 16.58 24.16
N SER A 139 -19.49 16.10 25.24
CA SER A 139 -18.35 16.79 25.87
C SER A 139 -17.03 16.00 25.87
N GLY A 140 -17.02 14.76 25.39
CA GLY A 140 -15.81 13.93 25.32
C GLY A 140 -15.69 12.92 26.47
N PRO A 141 -14.50 12.32 26.66
CA PRO A 141 -14.32 11.18 27.55
C PRO A 141 -14.61 11.52 29.03
N MET A 142 -15.32 10.61 29.72
CA MET A 142 -15.70 10.76 31.13
C MET A 142 -15.41 9.45 31.88
N THR A 143 -14.66 9.51 32.97
CA THR A 143 -14.29 8.32 33.76
C THR A 143 -15.37 7.96 34.78
N GLU A 144 -16.47 7.36 34.33
CA GLU A 144 -17.56 6.89 35.21
C GLU A 144 -17.93 5.41 35.00
N PHE A 145 -18.73 4.84 35.91
CA PHE A 145 -19.22 3.45 35.88
C PHE A 145 -20.55 3.31 35.11
N ILE A 146 -20.82 2.10 34.57
CA ILE A 146 -21.98 1.81 33.68
C ILE A 146 -23.33 2.26 34.28
N GLN A 147 -23.57 1.97 35.56
CA GLN A 147 -24.85 2.29 36.21
C GLN A 147 -25.00 3.80 36.43
N SER A 148 -23.93 4.49 36.80
CA SER A 148 -23.91 5.94 37.01
C SER A 148 -23.82 6.74 35.71
N ALA A 149 -23.53 6.08 34.57
CA ALA A 149 -23.34 6.73 33.29
C ALA A 149 -24.50 7.69 32.99
N PRO A 150 -24.24 8.99 32.75
CA PRO A 150 -25.29 9.95 32.49
C PRO A 150 -26.00 9.62 31.17
N PRO A 151 -27.25 10.10 30.98
CA PRO A 151 -27.87 10.07 29.66
C PRO A 151 -26.98 10.78 28.63
N LYS A 152 -27.07 10.36 27.37
CA LYS A 152 -26.18 10.79 26.27
C LYS A 152 -24.72 10.37 26.48
N SER A 153 -24.51 9.11 26.84
CA SER A 153 -23.17 8.51 26.96
C SER A 153 -22.98 7.37 25.99
N LEU A 154 -21.77 7.26 25.44
CA LEU A 154 -21.26 6.09 24.75
C LEU A 154 -20.54 5.19 25.75
N LEU A 155 -20.80 3.88 25.66
CA LEU A 155 -20.13 2.86 26.46
C LEU A 155 -19.33 1.96 25.53
N LEU A 156 -18.03 1.91 25.75
CA LEU A 156 -17.04 1.22 24.94
C LEU A 156 -16.46 0.06 25.76
N MET A 157 -16.79 -1.18 25.41
CA MET A 157 -16.44 -2.36 26.19
C MET A 157 -15.54 -3.29 25.39
N VAL A 158 -14.46 -3.76 26.03
CA VAL A 158 -13.51 -4.71 25.43
C VAL A 158 -13.07 -5.75 26.45
N THR A 159 -12.91 -7.01 26.05
CA THR A 159 -12.35 -8.04 26.92
C THR A 159 -10.84 -8.09 26.85
N HIS A 160 -10.19 -8.42 27.97
CA HIS A 160 -8.78 -8.79 28.01
C HIS A 160 -8.61 -10.06 28.85
N ASP A 161 -7.85 -11.02 28.32
CA ASP A 161 -7.60 -12.36 28.88
C ASP A 161 -8.87 -13.20 29.12
N ASN A 162 -9.73 -12.83 30.07
CA ASN A 162 -10.99 -13.52 30.33
C ASN A 162 -12.07 -12.58 30.90
N GLY A 163 -13.16 -12.40 30.16
CA GLY A 163 -14.30 -11.57 30.56
C GLY A 163 -15.51 -12.32 31.12
N SER A 164 -15.57 -13.65 31.01
CA SER A 164 -16.81 -14.40 31.31
C SER A 164 -16.87 -14.97 32.73
N THR A 165 -15.72 -15.28 33.35
CA THR A 165 -15.66 -16.04 34.62
C THR A 165 -16.22 -15.27 35.81
N ARG A 166 -16.10 -13.94 35.82
CA ARG A 166 -16.64 -13.06 36.88
C ARG A 166 -17.94 -12.36 36.48
N LEU A 167 -18.49 -12.69 35.31
CA LEU A 167 -19.66 -12.01 34.77
C LEU A 167 -20.95 -12.58 35.37
N LYS A 168 -21.54 -11.83 36.31
CA LYS A 168 -22.81 -12.17 36.96
C LYS A 168 -24.01 -11.93 36.06
N GLU A 169 -25.14 -12.54 36.40
CA GLU A 169 -26.39 -12.45 35.65
C GLU A 169 -26.93 -11.02 35.55
N ASP A 170 -26.87 -10.24 36.64
CA ASP A 170 -27.29 -8.82 36.63
C ASP A 170 -26.48 -7.98 35.65
N ALA A 171 -25.19 -8.28 35.49
CA ALA A 171 -24.32 -7.59 34.55
C ALA A 171 -24.67 -7.99 33.10
N LYS A 172 -24.99 -9.26 32.85
CA LYS A 172 -25.49 -9.70 31.53
C LYS A 172 -26.81 -9.01 31.20
N ASN A 173 -27.76 -8.96 32.13
CA ASN A 173 -29.03 -8.25 31.97
C ASN A 173 -28.80 -6.78 31.63
N ALA A 174 -27.89 -6.10 32.33
CA ALA A 174 -27.59 -4.69 32.09
C ALA A 174 -26.96 -4.44 30.70
N ILE A 175 -26.04 -5.30 30.27
CA ILE A 175 -25.39 -5.18 28.95
C ILE A 175 -26.35 -5.56 27.82
N GLU A 176 -27.21 -6.55 28.03
CA GLU A 176 -28.26 -6.94 27.08
C GLU A 176 -29.30 -5.82 26.91
N ALA A 177 -29.67 -5.13 27.99
CA ALA A 177 -30.54 -3.95 27.94
C ALA A 177 -29.92 -2.77 27.18
N LEU A 178 -28.60 -2.72 27.03
CA LEU A 178 -27.89 -1.76 26.19
C LEU A 178 -27.85 -2.18 24.70
N GLY A 179 -28.43 -3.34 24.36
CA GLY A 179 -28.57 -3.84 22.99
C GLY A 179 -27.54 -4.88 22.55
N SER A 180 -26.75 -5.45 23.47
CA SER A 180 -25.85 -6.57 23.16
C SER A 180 -26.63 -7.84 22.84
N LYS A 181 -26.22 -8.52 21.78
CA LYS A 181 -26.77 -9.82 21.36
C LYS A 181 -25.86 -10.99 21.75
N GLU A 182 -24.57 -10.74 21.99
CA GLU A 182 -23.58 -11.79 22.22
C GLU A 182 -23.15 -11.95 23.69
N ILE A 183 -23.53 -11.04 24.59
CA ILE A 183 -23.12 -11.12 26.01
C ILE A 183 -23.54 -12.42 26.68
N ARG A 184 -24.67 -13.00 26.26
CA ARG A 184 -25.18 -14.30 26.73
C ARG A 184 -24.37 -15.49 26.24
N ASN A 185 -23.75 -15.34 25.08
CA ASN A 185 -22.94 -16.38 24.43
C ASN A 185 -21.49 -16.37 24.91
N MET A 186 -21.11 -15.45 25.80
CA MET A 186 -19.75 -15.34 26.33
C MET A 186 -19.27 -16.62 27.01
N ARG A 187 -18.16 -17.16 26.50
CA ARG A 187 -17.44 -18.32 27.05
C ARG A 187 -16.11 -17.89 27.66
N SER A 188 -15.50 -18.79 28.45
CA SER A 188 -14.16 -18.57 29.01
C SER A 188 -13.18 -18.15 27.91
N ARG A 189 -12.46 -17.05 28.14
CA ARG A 189 -11.47 -16.47 27.22
C ARG A 189 -12.01 -16.00 25.87
N SER A 190 -13.31 -15.81 25.71
CA SER A 190 -13.85 -15.21 24.49
C SER A 190 -13.34 -13.77 24.34
N SER A 191 -12.82 -13.47 23.15
CA SER A 191 -12.55 -12.10 22.72
C SER A 191 -13.89 -11.45 22.37
N TRP A 192 -14.20 -10.31 22.97
CA TRP A 192 -15.46 -9.59 22.77
C TRP A 192 -15.21 -8.09 22.79
N VAL A 193 -15.85 -7.39 21.87
CA VAL A 193 -15.84 -5.93 21.76
C VAL A 193 -17.27 -5.46 21.50
N PHE A 194 -17.66 -4.38 22.18
CA PHE A 194 -19.01 -3.87 22.11
C PHE A 194 -19.05 -2.37 22.32
N ILE A 195 -19.90 -1.69 21.55
CA ILE A 195 -20.25 -0.29 21.73
C ILE A 195 -21.76 -0.14 21.91
N ALA A 196 -22.14 0.61 22.93
CA ALA A 196 -23.53 0.96 23.20
C ALA A 196 -23.68 2.48 23.38
N ALA A 197 -24.91 2.94 23.19
CA ALA A 197 -25.34 4.30 23.50
C ALA A 197 -26.41 4.25 24.58
N LYS A 198 -26.31 5.14 25.57
CA LYS A 198 -27.30 5.32 26.63
C LYS A 198 -28.04 6.63 26.39
N GLY A 199 -29.35 6.54 26.15
CA GLY A 199 -30.21 7.70 25.92
C GLY A 199 -30.29 8.19 24.48
N PHE A 200 -29.75 7.44 23.51
CA PHE A 200 -29.96 7.63 22.07
C PHE A 200 -29.66 6.32 21.32
N GLU A 201 -30.05 6.24 20.05
CA GLU A 201 -29.81 5.08 19.20
C GLU A 201 -28.60 5.28 18.29
N LEU A 202 -27.79 4.24 18.17
CA LEU A 202 -26.68 4.21 17.21
C LEU A 202 -27.20 3.82 15.81
N PRO A 203 -26.61 4.35 14.72
CA PRO A 203 -26.95 3.96 13.36
C PRO A 203 -26.88 2.44 13.15
N ALA A 204 -27.76 1.88 12.33
CA ALA A 204 -27.83 0.44 12.11
C ALA A 204 -26.63 -0.09 11.29
N GLU A 205 -25.98 0.79 10.53
CA GLU A 205 -24.91 0.47 9.60
C GLU A 205 -23.56 0.23 10.31
N ILE A 206 -23.39 0.74 11.53
CA ILE A 206 -22.12 0.59 12.25
C ILE A 206 -22.00 -0.80 12.90
N GLN A 207 -20.81 -1.38 12.83
CA GLN A 207 -20.51 -2.62 13.56
C GLN A 207 -20.40 -2.32 15.05
N ARG A 208 -21.43 -2.70 15.80
CA ARG A 208 -21.54 -2.43 17.24
C ARG A 208 -20.95 -3.51 18.13
N GLU A 209 -20.91 -4.75 17.66
CA GLU A 209 -20.54 -5.90 18.47
C GLU A 209 -19.80 -6.93 17.64
N LYS A 210 -18.82 -7.59 18.24
CA LYS A 210 -18.15 -8.74 17.67
C LYS A 210 -17.68 -9.66 18.79
N ILE A 211 -17.73 -10.97 18.54
CA ILE A 211 -17.26 -12.00 19.45
C ILE A 211 -16.41 -13.03 18.70
N ASN A 212 -15.41 -13.57 19.38
CA ASN A 212 -14.62 -14.70 18.92
C ASN A 212 -14.35 -15.64 20.11
N HIS A 213 -14.81 -16.88 20.00
CA HIS A 213 -14.71 -17.86 21.07
C HIS A 213 -13.39 -18.62 21.00
N SER A 214 -12.88 -19.03 22.17
CA SER A 214 -11.77 -19.96 22.25
C SER A 214 -12.14 -21.30 21.61
N ASP A 215 -11.32 -21.75 20.67
CA ASP A 215 -11.41 -23.04 20.00
C ASP A 215 -9.97 -23.52 19.75
N ASP A 216 -9.57 -24.64 20.37
CA ASP A 216 -8.18 -25.13 20.33
C ASP A 216 -7.64 -25.33 18.91
N LYS A 217 -8.51 -25.53 17.91
CA LYS A 217 -8.11 -25.67 16.51
C LYS A 217 -7.94 -24.34 15.77
N LYS A 218 -8.56 -23.26 16.26
CA LYS A 218 -8.63 -21.93 15.60
C LYS A 218 -7.99 -20.81 16.43
N ASN A 219 -7.49 -21.14 17.61
CA ASN A 219 -6.90 -20.20 18.52
C ASN A 219 -5.67 -19.53 17.91
N GLY A 220 -5.65 -18.19 17.93
CA GLY A 220 -4.51 -17.40 17.48
C GLY A 220 -3.32 -17.46 18.46
N TYR A 221 -3.56 -17.85 19.71
CA TYR A 221 -2.57 -18.00 20.76
C TYR A 221 -2.77 -19.30 21.53
N SER A 222 -1.77 -19.75 22.29
CA SER A 222 -1.85 -21.00 23.07
C SER A 222 -2.98 -20.95 24.12
N GLY A 223 -4.17 -21.42 23.77
CA GLY A 223 -5.37 -21.42 24.63
C GLY A 223 -6.16 -20.11 24.67
N TRP A 224 -5.91 -19.16 23.77
CA TRP A 224 -6.74 -17.95 23.58
C TRP A 224 -7.07 -17.73 22.10
N PRO A 225 -8.29 -17.25 21.79
CA PRO A 225 -8.64 -16.86 20.44
C PRO A 225 -7.84 -15.63 19.99
N ALA A 226 -7.78 -15.41 18.68
CA ALA A 226 -7.25 -14.16 18.14
C ALA A 226 -8.06 -12.96 18.66
N GLU A 227 -7.38 -11.83 18.84
CA GLU A 227 -8.05 -10.56 19.12
C GLU A 227 -8.99 -10.17 17.98
N ILE A 228 -10.02 -9.42 18.35
CA ILE A 228 -10.98 -8.88 17.40
C ILE A 228 -11.00 -7.37 17.52
N GLN A 229 -11.25 -6.74 16.38
CA GLN A 229 -11.43 -5.30 16.29
C GLN A 229 -12.77 -4.94 15.66
N ILE A 230 -13.32 -3.83 16.12
CA ILE A 230 -14.34 -3.05 15.43
C ILE A 230 -13.90 -1.58 15.43
N GLU A 231 -14.15 -0.90 14.32
CA GLU A 231 -13.85 0.51 14.14
C GLU A 231 -14.97 1.15 13.33
N GLY A 232 -15.16 2.45 13.52
CA GLY A 232 -16.23 3.17 12.84
C GLY A 232 -16.30 4.64 13.23
N CYS A 233 -17.30 5.30 12.65
CA CYS A 233 -17.55 6.72 12.82
C CYS A 233 -18.98 6.91 13.33
N ILE A 234 -19.15 7.63 14.43
CA ILE A 234 -20.46 7.90 15.04
C ILE A 234 -20.84 9.34 14.71
N PRO A 235 -21.97 9.61 14.04
CA PRO A 235 -22.44 10.97 13.80
C PRO A 235 -22.53 11.75 15.12
N LYS A 236 -22.15 13.03 15.11
CA LYS A 236 -22.42 13.95 16.23
C LYS A 236 -23.80 14.55 16.03
N GLU A 237 -24.49 14.89 17.13
CA GLU A 237 -25.69 15.71 17.05
C GLU A 237 -25.34 17.04 16.36
N PRO A 238 -26.19 17.55 15.46
CA PRO A 238 -26.00 18.90 14.92
C PRO A 238 -26.04 19.88 16.10
N SER A 239 -24.96 20.65 16.25
CA SER A 239 -24.82 21.73 17.23
C SER A 239 -25.76 22.90 16.94
#